data_AF-A0A811YWU2-F1
#
_entry.id   AF-A0A811YWU2-F1
#
_cell.length_a   1.000
_cell.length_b   1.000
_cell.length_c   1.000
_cell.angle_alpha   90.00
_cell.angle_beta   90.00
_cell.angle_gamma   90.00
#
_symmetry.space_group_name_H-M   'P 1'
#
loop_
_entity.id
_entity.type
_entity.pdbx_description
1 polymer ?
#
loop_
_entity_poly.entity_id
_entity_poly.type
_entity_poly.pdbx_seq_one_letter_code
_entity_poly.pdbx_strand_id
1 'polypeptide(L)'
;MQVFLSSQDSDLVYSDIAEHSKVRIVSKYRTPYDAFLRKMLKKIEVSQHVKYTCSSCDKTKMKRQAVGVWYCGSCVKTVASGAQNYKHNFCCHSKVCHQKMKDLKEH
;
A
#
# COMPACT_ATOMS: atom_id res chain seq x y z
N MET A 1 -22.62 -10.90 -11.03
CA MET A 1 -21.16 -10.66 -11.04
C MET A 1 -20.79 -9.77 -9.86
N GLN A 2 -20.26 -10.37 -8.79
CA GLN A 2 -19.94 -9.68 -7.54
C GLN A 2 -18.78 -8.70 -7.75
N VAL A 3 -19.06 -7.41 -7.52
CA VAL A 3 -18.05 -6.37 -7.38
C VAL A 3 -17.43 -6.53 -5.99
N PHE A 4 -16.30 -7.22 -5.88
CA PHE A 4 -15.52 -7.27 -4.63
C PHE A 4 -14.90 -5.88 -4.39
N LEU A 5 -15.60 -5.06 -3.62
CA LEU A 5 -15.06 -3.91 -2.89
C LEU A 5 -14.06 -4.44 -1.85
N SER A 6 -12.82 -4.74 -2.23
CA SER A 6 -11.76 -4.98 -1.25
C SER A 6 -11.13 -3.67 -0.76
N SER A 7 -11.97 -2.81 -0.17
CA SER A 7 -11.52 -1.76 0.74
C SER A 7 -10.98 -2.36 2.06
N GLN A 8 -11.15 -3.67 2.29
CA GLN A 8 -10.76 -4.37 3.51
C GLN A 8 -9.38 -5.07 3.44
N ASP A 9 -8.79 -5.30 2.25
CA ASP A 9 -7.52 -6.06 2.16
C ASP A 9 -6.31 -5.28 2.69
N SER A 10 -6.34 -3.94 2.66
CA SER A 10 -5.22 -3.13 3.18
C SER A 10 -5.25 -2.98 4.70
N ASP A 11 -6.45 -2.94 5.29
CA ASP A 11 -6.63 -2.85 6.74
C ASP A 11 -6.39 -4.20 7.43
N LEU A 12 -6.68 -5.32 6.75
CA LEU A 12 -6.43 -6.68 7.26
C LEU A 12 -4.93 -7.02 7.37
N VAL A 13 -4.11 -6.64 6.38
CA VAL A 13 -2.64 -6.82 6.46
C VAL A 13 -2.03 -5.98 7.60
N TYR A 14 -2.67 -4.87 7.98
CA TYR A 14 -2.22 -4.03 9.10
C TYR A 14 -2.58 -4.62 10.47
N SER A 15 -3.69 -5.34 10.60
CA SER A 15 -4.09 -6.03 11.84
C SER A 15 -3.27 -7.29 12.14
N ASP A 16 -2.81 -8.04 11.13
CA ASP A 16 -2.09 -9.30 11.37
C ASP A 16 -0.61 -9.13 11.76
N ILE A 17 -0.01 -7.98 11.42
CA ILE A 17 1.31 -7.58 11.95
C ILE A 17 1.19 -7.11 13.43
N ALA A 18 -0.05 -6.94 13.92
CA ALA A 18 -0.38 -6.19 15.11
C ALA A 18 -0.69 -7.02 16.35
N GLU A 19 0.23 -7.90 16.76
CA GLU A 19 0.42 -8.13 18.20
C GLU A 19 1.90 -8.04 18.62
N HIS A 20 2.81 -8.74 17.94
CA HIS A 20 4.19 -8.88 18.46
C HIS A 20 5.15 -7.72 18.13
N SER A 21 4.78 -6.79 17.24
CA SER A 21 5.67 -5.73 16.74
C SER A 21 5.33 -4.31 17.22
N LYS A 22 4.20 -4.13 17.93
CA LYS A 22 3.60 -2.82 18.29
C LYS A 22 4.61 -1.87 18.97
N VAL A 23 5.50 -2.40 19.80
CA VAL A 23 6.47 -1.61 20.56
C VAL A 23 7.77 -1.41 19.78
N ARG A 24 8.23 -2.39 19.00
CA ARG A 24 9.58 -2.39 18.41
C ARG A 24 9.81 -1.27 17.39
N ILE A 25 8.87 -1.03 16.47
CA ILE A 25 9.05 -0.01 15.41
C ILE A 25 8.97 1.42 15.98
N VAL A 26 8.03 1.66 16.90
CA VAL A 26 7.78 3.00 17.46
C VAL A 26 8.75 3.35 18.60
N SER A 27 9.42 2.34 19.19
CA SER A 27 10.34 2.51 20.33
C SER A 27 11.50 3.48 20.06
N LYS A 28 11.93 3.62 18.81
CA LYS A 28 13.01 4.57 18.42
C LYS A 28 12.67 6.04 18.70
N TYR A 29 11.37 6.38 18.78
CA TYR A 29 10.95 7.77 18.98
C TYR A 29 10.88 8.18 20.47
N ARG A 30 11.09 7.26 21.44
CA ARG A 30 10.90 7.49 22.89
C ARG A 30 9.61 8.30 23.20
N THR A 31 9.44 8.85 24.41
CA THR A 31 8.23 9.59 24.82
C THR A 31 8.35 11.11 24.59
N PRO A 32 8.08 11.62 23.37
CA PRO A 32 7.62 13.00 23.27
C PRO A 32 6.45 13.20 22.29
N TYR A 33 5.49 12.27 22.21
CA TYR A 33 4.31 12.43 21.34
C TYR A 33 3.04 11.80 21.92
N ASP A 34 1.88 12.22 21.44
CA ASP A 34 0.59 11.63 21.82
C ASP A 34 0.38 10.22 21.24
N ALA A 35 -0.50 9.46 21.90
CA ALA A 35 -0.87 8.12 21.45
C ALA A 35 -1.45 8.11 20.02
N PHE A 36 -2.12 9.19 19.61
CA PHE A 36 -2.63 9.35 18.26
C PHE A 36 -1.52 9.48 17.22
N LEU A 37 -0.54 10.35 17.46
CA LEU A 37 0.61 10.56 16.58
C LEU A 37 1.41 9.26 16.40
N ARG A 38 1.63 8.52 17.50
CA ARG A 38 2.29 7.20 17.45
C ARG A 38 1.54 6.21 16.55
N LYS A 39 0.20 6.19 16.61
CA LYS A 39 -0.62 5.31 15.74
C LYS A 39 -0.49 5.70 14.27
N MET A 40 -0.48 6.99 13.94
CA MET A 40 -0.31 7.47 12.56
C MET A 40 1.09 7.16 12.02
N LEU A 41 2.14 7.49 12.78
CA LEU A 41 3.52 7.23 12.37
C LEU A 41 3.79 5.75 12.16
N LYS A 42 3.22 4.89 13.03
CA LYS A 42 3.32 3.44 12.84
C LYS A 42 2.73 2.99 11.51
N LYS A 43 1.58 3.52 11.09
CA LYS A 43 0.96 3.19 9.79
C LYS A 43 1.90 3.53 8.63
N ILE A 44 2.49 4.72 8.66
CA ILE A 44 3.38 5.21 7.60
C ILE A 44 4.69 4.42 7.56
N GLU A 45 5.23 4.07 8.72
CA GLU A 45 6.50 3.35 8.79
C GLU A 45 6.36 1.88 8.38
N VAL A 46 5.25 1.24 8.77
CA VAL A 46 4.93 -0.10 8.28
C VAL A 46 4.75 -0.08 6.77
N SER A 47 3.95 0.84 6.22
CA SER A 47 3.73 0.89 4.77
C SER A 47 5.00 1.18 3.96
N GLN A 48 5.97 1.90 4.54
CA GLN A 48 7.27 2.12 3.93
C GLN A 48 8.14 0.85 3.84
N HIS A 49 8.13 0.01 4.87
CA HIS A 49 9.02 -1.17 4.97
C HIS A 49 8.37 -2.49 4.50
N VAL A 50 7.05 -2.48 4.30
CA VAL A 50 6.32 -3.63 3.76
C VAL A 50 6.72 -3.94 2.32
N LYS A 51 6.85 -5.23 2.01
CA LYS A 51 7.03 -5.71 0.64
C LYS A 51 5.66 -6.01 0.05
N TYR A 52 5.36 -5.45 -1.11
CA TYR A 52 4.10 -5.69 -1.82
C TYR A 52 4.27 -6.73 -2.93
N THR A 53 3.13 -7.31 -3.34
CA THR A 53 3.02 -8.13 -4.53
C THR A 53 3.03 -7.26 -5.78
N CYS A 54 3.91 -7.58 -6.73
CA CYS A 54 4.01 -6.87 -7.99
C CYS A 54 2.92 -7.36 -8.96
N SER A 55 2.09 -6.46 -9.51
CA SER A 55 1.00 -6.82 -10.42
C SER A 55 1.44 -7.35 -11.80
N SER A 56 2.72 -7.21 -12.15
CA SER A 56 3.23 -7.68 -13.44
C SER A 56 3.88 -9.06 -13.37
N CYS A 57 4.23 -9.53 -12.18
CA CYS A 57 5.01 -10.77 -12.03
C CYS A 57 4.72 -11.54 -10.75
N ASP A 58 3.70 -11.12 -10.01
CA ASP A 58 3.06 -11.76 -8.85
C ASP A 58 3.99 -12.17 -7.69
N LYS A 59 5.25 -11.73 -7.75
CA LYS A 59 6.26 -11.93 -6.71
C LYS A 59 6.17 -10.83 -5.66
N THR A 60 6.29 -11.20 -4.39
CA THR A 60 6.34 -10.28 -3.23
C THR A 60 7.72 -9.66 -3.04
N LYS A 61 8.23 -9.00 -4.10
CA LYS A 61 9.56 -8.36 -4.13
C LYS A 61 9.49 -6.87 -4.48
N MET A 62 8.30 -6.27 -4.37
CA MET A 62 8.11 -4.84 -4.58
C MET A 62 8.53 -4.06 -3.32
N LYS A 63 9.43 -3.10 -3.48
CA LYS A 63 9.95 -2.27 -2.39
C LYS A 63 9.80 -0.79 -2.73
N ARG A 64 9.62 0.05 -1.71
CA ARG A 64 9.62 1.50 -1.88
C ARG A 64 11.06 1.99 -2.04
N GLN A 65 11.31 2.81 -3.05
CA GLN A 65 12.63 3.41 -3.29
C GLN A 65 12.64 4.89 -2.92
N ALA A 66 11.60 5.62 -3.32
CA ALA A 66 11.38 7.01 -2.93
C ALA A 66 9.88 7.25 -2.67
N VAL A 67 9.49 8.48 -2.30
CA VAL A 67 8.08 8.84 -2.17
C VAL A 67 7.40 8.70 -3.55
N GLY A 68 6.36 7.85 -3.63
CA GLY A 68 5.62 7.62 -4.87
C GLY A 68 6.34 6.76 -5.92
N VAL A 69 7.57 6.31 -5.66
CA VAL A 69 8.35 5.49 -6.59
C VAL A 69 8.63 4.13 -5.95
N TRP A 70 8.22 3.08 -6.66
CA TRP A 70 8.31 1.70 -6.20
C TRP A 70 9.09 0.87 -7.19
N TYR A 71 9.96 -0.01 -6.69
CA TYR A 71 10.85 -0.84 -7.49
C TYR A 71 10.65 -2.32 -7.22
N CYS A 72 10.51 -3.10 -8.28
CA CYS A 72 10.39 -4.56 -8.20
C CYS A 72 11.75 -5.23 -8.44
N GLY A 73 12.28 -5.91 -7.41
CA GLY A 73 13.58 -6.58 -7.52
C GLY A 73 13.61 -7.81 -8.45
N SER A 74 12.47 -8.46 -8.71
CA SER A 74 12.42 -9.61 -9.65
C SER A 74 12.25 -9.21 -11.11
N CYS A 75 11.59 -8.08 -11.35
CA CYS A 75 11.10 -7.71 -12.68
C CYS A 75 11.76 -6.43 -13.18
N VAL A 76 12.61 -5.82 -12.34
CA VAL A 76 13.40 -4.61 -12.61
C VAL A 76 12.52 -3.47 -13.15
N LYS A 77 11.27 -3.44 -12.68
CA LYS A 77 10.28 -2.44 -13.06
C LYS A 77 10.13 -1.41 -11.96
N THR A 78 10.20 -0.15 -12.37
CA THR A 78 9.90 1.00 -11.53
C THR A 78 8.48 1.47 -11.83
N VAL A 79 7.64 1.56 -10.80
CA VAL A 79 6.23 1.94 -10.91
C VAL A 79 6.00 3.20 -10.09
N ALA A 80 5.37 4.19 -10.72
CA ALA A 80 4.86 5.36 -10.01
C ALA A 80 3.51 5.02 -9.37
N SER A 81 3.39 5.24 -8.06
CA SER A 81 2.13 5.04 -7.34
C SER A 81 2.02 5.96 -6.12
N GLY A 82 1.16 5.61 -5.16
CA GLY A 82 0.89 6.43 -3.98
C GLY A 82 2.14 6.67 -3.12
N ALA A 83 2.13 7.78 -2.39
CA ALA A 83 3.24 8.18 -1.53
C ALA A 83 3.50 7.18 -0.40
N GLN A 84 2.44 6.60 0.19
CA GLN A 84 2.54 5.70 1.34
C GLN A 84 2.19 4.25 0.99
N ASN A 85 1.20 4.04 0.12
CA ASN A 85 0.71 2.70 -0.25
C ASN A 85 0.99 2.43 -1.74
N TYR A 86 1.39 1.19 -2.06
CA TYR A 86 1.63 0.77 -3.44
C TYR A 86 0.36 0.89 -4.31
N LYS A 87 -0.81 0.55 -3.75
CA LYS A 87 -2.12 0.74 -4.38
C LYS A 87 -2.90 1.80 -3.60
N HIS A 88 -3.23 2.91 -4.25
CA HIS A 88 -4.06 3.96 -3.67
C HIS A 88 -5.48 3.86 -4.23
N ASN A 89 -6.49 3.79 -3.35
CA ASN A 89 -7.89 3.52 -3.73
C ASN A 89 -8.40 4.46 -4.83
N PHE A 90 -8.09 5.75 -4.74
CA PHE A 90 -8.48 6.71 -5.78
C PHE A 90 -7.88 6.39 -7.15
N CYS A 91 -6.59 6.02 -7.19
CA CYS A 91 -5.91 5.67 -8.44
C CYS A 91 -6.41 4.33 -9.00
N CYS A 92 -6.72 3.37 -8.13
CA CYS A 92 -7.34 2.12 -8.54
C CYS A 92 -8.74 2.36 -9.13
N HIS A 93 -9.55 3.18 -8.46
CA HIS A 93 -10.91 3.49 -8.87
C HIS A 93 -10.95 4.28 -10.18
N SER A 94 -10.11 5.31 -10.35
CA SER A 94 -10.07 6.10 -11.58
C SER A 94 -9.72 5.26 -12.80
N LYS A 95 -8.79 4.30 -12.67
CA LYS A 95 -8.45 3.34 -13.73
C LYS A 95 -9.63 2.47 -14.12
N VAL A 96 -10.36 1.94 -13.14
CA VAL A 96 -11.56 1.11 -13.39
C VAL A 96 -12.65 1.93 -14.08
N CYS A 97 -12.93 3.14 -13.59
CA CYS A 97 -13.93 4.02 -14.18
C CYS A 97 -13.56 4.41 -15.62
N HIS A 98 -12.30 4.73 -15.86
CA HIS A 98 -11.82 5.08 -17.20
C HIS A 98 -11.90 3.88 -18.15
N GLN A 99 -11.58 2.66 -17.70
CA GLN A 99 -11.73 1.46 -18.51
C GLN A 99 -13.19 1.23 -18.90
N LYS A 100 -14.12 1.32 -17.93
CA LYS A 100 -15.56 1.22 -18.19
C LYS A 100 -16.04 2.26 -19.21
N MET A 101 -15.55 3.50 -19.10
CA MET A 101 -15.88 4.55 -20.07
C MET A 101 -15.33 4.28 -21.48
N LYS A 102 -14.22 3.53 -21.62
CA LYS A 102 -13.72 3.09 -22.92
C LYS A 102 -14.60 1.96 -23.48
N ASP A 103 -14.91 0.97 -22.66
CA ASP A 103 -15.71 -0.19 -23.06
C ASP A 103 -17.12 0.25 -23.54
N LEU A 104 -17.70 1.29 -22.93
CA LEU A 104 -18.98 1.87 -23.35
C LEU A 104 -18.95 2.61 -24.69
N LYS A 105 -17.77 2.96 -25.23
CA LYS A 105 -17.64 3.65 -26.52
C LYS A 105 -17.43 2.70 -27.70
N GLU A 106 -17.08 1.45 -27.42
CA GLU A 106 -16.87 0.43 -28.46
C GLU A 106 -18.15 -0.35 -28.81
N HIS A 107 -19.24 -0.05 -28.10
CA HIS A 107 -20.61 -0.49 -28.37
C HIS A 107 -21.45 0.67 -28.90
#